data_AF-A0A4Y8IHF9-F1
#
_entry.id   AF-A0A4Y8IHF9-F1
#
_cell.length_a   1.000
_cell.length_b   1.000
_cell.length_c   1.000
_cell.angle_alpha   90.00
_cell.angle_beta   90.00
_cell.angle_gamma   90.00
#
_symmetry.space_group_name_H-M   'P 1'
#
loop_
_entity.id
_entity.type
_entity.pdbx_description
1 polymer ?
#
loop_
_entity_poly.entity_id
_entity_poly.type
_entity_poly.pdbx_seq_one_letter_code
_entity_poly.pdbx_strand_id
1 'polypeptide(L)'
;MLSFAEASFFPIPPDVLLIALAVAIPKKSFKIALYCTIASVLGAMLGYTIGMFFFDAVGNRIIEFYGIHEQFDYVAQKYNENAFAAITIAGFTPIPFKVFTIAAGVFDINLFVLLFASILSRGARFFLLAALIYRFGPTIKVFIDKYFNLLAVAFMLLLGLGMAVVKYII
;
A
#
# COMPACT_ATOMS: atom_id res chain seq x y z
N MET A 1 1.39 -7.08 -17.60
CA MET A 1 -0.09 -7.12 -17.67
C MET A 1 -0.72 -7.62 -16.36
N LEU A 2 -0.29 -8.74 -15.77
CA LEU A 2 -0.80 -9.20 -14.45
C LEU A 2 -0.66 -8.13 -13.34
N SER A 3 0.50 -7.48 -13.22
CA SER A 3 0.72 -6.39 -12.24
C SER A 3 -0.05 -5.09 -12.52
N PHE A 4 -0.55 -4.87 -13.75
CA PHE A 4 -1.39 -3.70 -14.08
C PHE A 4 -2.86 -3.97 -13.73
N ALA A 5 -3.33 -5.20 -13.98
CA ALA A 5 -4.66 -5.66 -13.59
C ALA A 5 -4.82 -5.74 -12.06
N GLU A 6 -3.79 -6.17 -11.34
CA GLU A 6 -3.81 -6.25 -9.88
C GLU A 6 -3.72 -4.86 -9.21
N ALA A 7 -2.90 -3.97 -9.77
CA ALA A 7 -2.80 -2.58 -9.30
C ALA A 7 -4.06 -1.75 -9.56
N SER A 8 -4.82 -2.07 -10.60
CA SER A 8 -6.03 -1.30 -10.98
C SER A 8 -7.27 -1.65 -10.15
N PHE A 9 -7.42 -2.90 -9.68
CA PHE A 9 -8.70 -3.35 -9.11
C PHE A 9 -8.64 -4.35 -7.93
N PHE A 10 -7.46 -4.73 -7.43
CA PHE A 10 -7.37 -5.76 -6.37
C PHE A 10 -6.79 -5.23 -5.04
N PRO A 11 -7.34 -5.64 -3.87
CA PRO A 11 -6.83 -5.31 -2.54
C PRO A 11 -5.58 -6.13 -2.15
N ILE A 12 -4.81 -6.65 -3.11
CA ILE A 12 -3.57 -7.37 -2.79
C ILE A 12 -2.46 -6.35 -2.51
N PRO A 13 -1.80 -6.41 -1.34
CA PRO A 13 -0.72 -5.49 -1.02
C PRO A 13 0.43 -5.63 -2.03
N PRO A 14 0.97 -4.53 -2.59
CA PRO A 14 2.06 -4.57 -3.56
C PRO A 14 3.33 -5.24 -2.99
N ASP A 15 3.47 -5.26 -1.66
CA ASP A 15 4.55 -5.93 -0.95
C ASP A 15 4.56 -7.45 -1.20
N VAL A 16 3.38 -8.10 -1.24
CA VAL A 16 3.27 -9.56 -1.43
C VAL A 16 3.78 -9.96 -2.81
N LEU A 17 3.34 -9.21 -3.84
CA LEU A 17 3.78 -9.45 -5.21
C LEU A 17 5.28 -9.13 -5.38
N LEU A 18 5.77 -8.05 -4.77
CA LEU A 18 7.19 -7.73 -4.77
C LEU A 18 8.01 -8.86 -4.16
N ILE A 19 7.60 -9.39 -3.00
CA ILE A 19 8.30 -10.49 -2.33
C ILE A 19 8.31 -11.74 -3.21
N ALA A 20 7.16 -12.14 -3.75
CA ALA A 20 7.06 -13.34 -4.59
C ALA A 20 7.99 -13.26 -5.82
N LEU A 21 7.96 -12.14 -6.54
CA LEU A 21 8.80 -11.93 -7.73
C LEU A 21 10.29 -11.79 -7.38
N ALA A 22 10.61 -11.08 -6.31
CA ALA A 22 11.98 -10.89 -5.87
C ALA A 22 12.59 -12.20 -5.36
N VAL A 23 11.84 -13.06 -4.66
CA VAL A 23 12.32 -14.38 -4.22
C VAL A 23 12.54 -15.32 -5.41
N ALA A 24 11.66 -15.28 -6.41
CA ALA A 24 11.81 -16.09 -7.62
C ALA A 24 13.11 -15.75 -8.39
N ILE A 25 13.44 -14.46 -8.48
CA ILE A 25 14.63 -13.94 -9.18
C ILE A 25 15.38 -12.90 -8.33
N PRO A 26 16.14 -13.32 -7.29
CA PRO A 26 16.78 -12.40 -6.33
C PRO A 26 17.67 -11.35 -6.98
N LYS A 27 18.39 -11.72 -8.04
CA LYS A 27 19.28 -10.80 -8.78
C LYS A 27 18.55 -9.61 -9.42
N LYS A 28 17.23 -9.70 -9.63
CA LYS A 28 16.40 -8.63 -10.22
C LYS A 28 15.56 -7.88 -9.18
N SER A 29 15.72 -8.16 -7.88
CA SER A 29 14.88 -7.59 -6.82
C SER A 29 14.84 -6.05 -6.85
N PHE A 30 15.96 -5.37 -7.06
CA PHE A 30 16.02 -3.90 -7.15
C PHE A 30 15.25 -3.34 -8.36
N LYS A 31 15.29 -4.02 -9.52
CA LYS A 31 14.49 -3.62 -10.69
C LYS A 31 12.99 -3.77 -10.42
N ILE A 32 12.62 -4.85 -9.74
CA ILE A 32 11.23 -5.09 -9.32
C ILE A 32 10.77 -3.99 -8.36
N ALA A 33 11.59 -3.65 -7.35
CA ALA A 33 11.29 -2.55 -6.43
C ALA A 33 11.11 -1.20 -7.13
N LEU A 34 11.93 -0.90 -8.15
CA LEU A 34 11.77 0.31 -8.94
C LEU A 34 10.42 0.35 -9.67
N TYR A 35 10.05 -0.74 -10.35
CA TYR A 35 8.76 -0.82 -11.05
C TYR A 35 7.58 -0.73 -10.07
N CYS A 36 7.67 -1.39 -8.91
CA CYS A 36 6.67 -1.29 -7.85
C CYS A 36 6.57 0.14 -7.31
N THR A 37 7.69 0.84 -7.14
CA THR A 37 7.70 2.24 -6.69
C THR A 37 6.98 3.13 -7.70
N ILE A 38 7.33 3.03 -8.98
CA ILE A 38 6.70 3.82 -10.05
C ILE A 38 5.20 3.53 -10.11
N ALA A 39 4.81 2.25 -10.15
CA ALA A 39 3.40 1.85 -10.18
C ALA A 39 2.63 2.33 -8.93
N SER A 40 3.25 2.27 -7.75
CA SER A 40 2.64 2.73 -6.51
C SER A 40 2.46 4.25 -6.48
N VAL A 41 3.42 5.02 -7.01
CA VAL A 41 3.32 6.49 -7.09
C VAL A 41 2.25 6.89 -8.11
N LEU A 42 2.18 6.22 -9.26
CA LEU A 42 1.08 6.41 -10.21
C LEU A 42 -0.27 6.07 -9.59
N GLY A 43 -0.36 4.98 -8.82
CA GLY A 43 -1.56 4.64 -8.05
C GLY A 43 -1.92 5.71 -7.00
N ALA A 44 -0.93 6.34 -6.36
CA ALA A 44 -1.15 7.46 -5.45
C ALA A 44 -1.72 8.68 -6.17
N MET A 45 -1.21 9.00 -7.37
CA MET A 45 -1.75 10.07 -8.21
C MET A 45 -3.19 9.78 -8.63
N LEU A 46 -3.49 8.54 -9.01
CA LEU A 46 -4.87 8.13 -9.30
C LEU A 46 -5.77 8.28 -8.07
N GLY A 47 -5.33 7.83 -6.90
CA GLY A 47 -6.04 8.01 -5.63
C GLY A 47 -6.32 9.48 -5.31
N TYR A 48 -5.33 10.35 -5.53
CA TYR A 48 -5.47 11.80 -5.38
C TYR A 48 -6.55 12.35 -6.32
N THR A 49 -6.50 12.01 -7.60
CA THR A 49 -7.53 12.47 -8.56
C THR A 49 -8.93 11.97 -8.21
N ILE A 50 -9.05 10.71 -7.74
CA ILE A 50 -10.33 10.16 -7.27
C ILE A 50 -10.82 10.97 -6.08
N GLY A 51 -9.95 11.28 -5.11
CA GLY A 51 -10.29 12.08 -3.94
C GLY A 51 -10.83 13.45 -4.32
N MET A 52 -10.13 14.17 -5.20
CA MET A 52 -10.58 15.49 -5.69
C MET A 52 -11.96 15.42 -6.36
N PHE A 53 -12.10 14.60 -7.41
CA PHE A 53 -13.34 14.55 -8.19
C PHE A 53 -14.53 14.01 -7.39
N PHE A 54 -14.29 13.01 -6.53
CA PHE A 54 -15.36 12.42 -5.73
C PHE A 54 -15.83 13.37 -4.64
N PHE A 55 -14.91 14.15 -4.06
CA PHE A 55 -15.28 15.13 -3.05
C PHE A 55 -16.19 16.22 -3.61
N ASP A 56 -15.83 16.76 -4.78
CA ASP A 56 -16.63 17.77 -5.48
C ASP A 56 -18.01 17.22 -5.91
N ALA A 57 -18.05 15.97 -6.38
CA ALA A 57 -19.28 15.36 -6.87
C ALA A 57 -20.23 14.94 -5.75
N VAL A 58 -19.72 14.35 -4.67
CA VAL A 58 -20.53 13.65 -3.65
C VAL A 58 -20.12 14.01 -2.23
N GLY A 59 -18.83 14.22 -1.97
CA GLY A 59 -18.30 14.46 -0.62
C GLY A 59 -18.97 15.61 0.13
N ASN A 60 -19.15 16.76 -0.52
CA ASN A 60 -19.82 17.92 0.10
C ASN A 60 -21.26 17.59 0.55
N ARG A 61 -22.02 16.85 -0.26
CA ARG A 61 -23.39 16.44 0.09
C ARG A 61 -23.42 15.48 1.28
N ILE A 62 -22.42 14.61 1.40
CA ILE A 62 -22.29 13.68 2.54
C ILE A 62 -22.03 14.47 3.82
N ILE A 63 -21.07 15.42 3.79
CA ILE A 63 -20.74 16.23 4.98
C ILE A 63 -21.95 17.03 5.44
N GLU A 64 -22.65 17.67 4.50
CA GLU A 64 -23.86 18.45 4.78
C GLU A 64 -24.98 17.57 5.36
N PHE A 65 -25.20 16.38 4.78
CA PHE A 65 -26.21 15.44 5.26
C PHE A 65 -25.97 14.98 6.71
N TYR A 66 -24.71 14.74 7.09
CA TYR A 66 -24.35 14.35 8.45
C TYR A 66 -24.10 15.54 9.40
N GLY A 67 -24.04 16.77 8.89
CA GLY A 67 -23.78 17.97 9.69
C GLY A 67 -22.38 18.02 10.32
N ILE A 68 -21.39 17.36 9.73
CA ILE A 68 -20.05 17.15 10.31
C ILE A 68 -18.98 18.14 9.82
N HIS A 69 -19.38 19.36 9.47
CA HIS A 69 -18.48 20.36 8.88
C HIS A 69 -17.29 20.69 9.79
N GLU A 70 -17.53 20.95 11.08
CA GLU A 70 -16.45 21.30 12.02
C GLU A 70 -15.42 20.18 12.19
N GLN A 71 -15.87 18.92 12.27
CA GLN A 71 -14.97 17.77 12.39
C GLN A 71 -14.17 17.56 11.12
N PHE A 72 -14.81 17.76 9.96
CA PHE A 72 -14.14 17.67 8.67
C PHE A 72 -13.06 18.75 8.54
N ASP A 73 -13.38 20.01 8.84
CA ASP A 73 -12.44 21.13 8.76
C ASP A 73 -11.27 20.96 9.74
N TYR A 74 -11.53 20.46 10.95
CA TYR A 74 -10.48 20.13 11.91
C TYR A 74 -9.50 19.08 11.37
N VAL A 75 -10.02 18.01 10.78
CA VAL A 75 -9.19 16.96 10.18
C VAL A 75 -8.45 17.49 8.94
N ALA A 76 -9.13 18.28 8.10
CA ALA A 76 -8.54 18.90 6.92
C ALA A 76 -7.35 19.78 7.31
N GLN A 77 -7.51 20.64 8.31
CA GLN A 77 -6.44 21.50 8.82
C GLN A 77 -5.26 20.67 9.35
N LYS A 78 -5.53 19.69 10.22
CA LYS A 78 -4.47 18.83 10.79
C LYS A 78 -3.73 18.05 9.72
N TYR A 79 -4.46 17.57 8.71
CA TYR A 79 -3.87 16.86 7.60
C TYR A 79 -2.99 17.79 6.76
N ASN A 80 -3.45 19.00 6.44
CA ASN A 80 -2.69 19.97 5.66
C ASN A 80 -1.39 20.39 6.37
N GLU A 81 -1.46 20.64 7.68
CA GLU A 81 -0.28 20.93 8.53
C GLU A 81 0.77 19.81 8.52
N ASN A 82 0.36 18.55 8.36
CA ASN A 82 1.22 17.37 8.54
C ASN A 82 1.30 16.45 7.31
N ALA A 83 0.83 16.90 6.14
CA ALA A 83 0.54 16.03 5.01
C ALA A 83 1.77 15.19 4.58
N PHE A 84 2.94 15.83 4.54
CA PHE A 84 4.20 15.15 4.20
C PHE A 84 4.50 13.99 5.17
N ALA A 85 4.40 14.24 6.48
CA ALA A 85 4.68 13.24 7.50
C ALA A 85 3.62 12.13 7.49
N ALA A 86 2.33 12.49 7.41
CA ALA A 86 1.22 11.55 7.38
C ALA A 86 1.34 10.57 6.21
N ILE A 87 1.57 11.07 4.99
CA ILE A 87 1.73 10.26 3.78
C ILE A 87 3.00 9.40 3.89
N THR A 88 4.10 9.95 4.38
CA THR A 88 5.37 9.22 4.50
C THR A 88 5.26 8.06 5.49
N ILE A 89 4.68 8.31 6.67
CA ILE A 89 4.48 7.30 7.71
C ILE A 89 3.50 6.23 7.20
N ALA A 90 2.38 6.64 6.61
CA ALA A 90 1.39 5.70 6.05
C ALA A 90 1.97 4.85 4.90
N GLY A 91 2.86 5.42 4.09
CA GLY A 91 3.50 4.71 2.97
C GLY A 91 4.57 3.71 3.41
N PHE A 92 5.22 3.97 4.55
CA PHE A 92 6.28 3.11 5.09
C PHE A 92 5.73 2.01 6.00
N THR A 93 4.70 2.32 6.79
CA THR A 93 4.06 1.38 7.74
C THR A 93 3.07 0.45 7.03
N PRO A 94 2.60 -0.65 7.67
CA PRO A 94 1.54 -1.50 7.14
C PRO A 94 0.13 -0.83 7.13
N ILE A 95 0.06 0.48 7.36
CA ILE A 95 -1.19 1.25 7.36
C ILE A 95 -1.71 1.41 5.90
N PRO A 96 -3.03 1.52 5.68
CA PRO A 96 -3.61 1.69 4.35
C PRO A 96 -3.25 3.02 3.68
N PHE A 97 -2.10 3.07 3.01
CA PHE A 97 -1.62 4.25 2.27
C PHE A 97 -2.62 4.82 1.25
N LYS A 98 -3.42 3.98 0.58
CA LYS A 98 -4.44 4.42 -0.39
C LYS A 98 -5.43 5.41 0.24
N VAL A 99 -5.78 5.23 1.51
CA VAL A 99 -6.69 6.13 2.24
C VAL A 99 -6.09 7.53 2.37
N PHE A 100 -4.80 7.60 2.71
CA PHE A 100 -4.06 8.86 2.83
C PHE A 100 -3.88 9.55 1.47
N THR A 101 -3.68 8.79 0.39
CA THR A 101 -3.58 9.39 -0.96
C THR A 101 -4.91 9.92 -1.46
N ILE A 102 -6.03 9.26 -1.13
CA ILE A 102 -7.38 9.76 -1.46
C ILE A 102 -7.70 11.00 -0.61
N ALA A 103 -7.42 10.95 0.70
CA ALA A 103 -7.58 12.11 1.59
C ALA A 103 -6.75 13.30 1.13
N ALA A 104 -5.53 13.08 0.61
CA ALA A 104 -4.74 14.14 0.00
C ALA A 104 -5.44 14.81 -1.18
N GLY A 105 -6.17 14.05 -2.01
CA GLY A 105 -7.01 14.61 -3.07
C GLY A 105 -8.23 15.36 -2.54
N VAL A 106 -8.90 14.81 -1.53
CA VAL A 106 -10.06 15.43 -0.88
C VAL A 106 -9.70 16.80 -0.28
N PHE A 107 -8.53 16.92 0.35
CA PHE A 107 -8.07 18.15 1.01
C PHE A 107 -7.17 19.03 0.12
N ASP A 108 -7.11 18.74 -1.19
CA ASP A 108 -6.29 19.45 -2.18
C ASP A 108 -4.84 19.71 -1.75
N ILE A 109 -4.19 18.67 -1.22
CA ILE A 109 -2.79 18.75 -0.79
C ILE A 109 -1.89 18.91 -2.00
N ASN A 110 -0.92 19.82 -1.91
CA ASN A 110 0.08 20.05 -2.95
C ASN A 110 0.64 18.73 -3.53
N LEU A 111 0.45 18.54 -4.83
CA LEU A 111 0.81 17.30 -5.53
C LEU A 111 2.31 16.97 -5.44
N PHE A 112 3.18 17.97 -5.29
CA PHE A 112 4.60 17.74 -5.02
C PHE A 112 4.83 17.09 -3.66
N VAL A 113 4.10 17.51 -2.62
CA VAL A 113 4.17 16.90 -1.28
C VAL A 113 3.78 15.42 -1.37
N LEU A 114 2.68 15.12 -2.05
CA LEU A 114 2.24 13.75 -2.29
C LEU A 114 3.31 12.95 -3.02
N LEU A 115 3.84 13.46 -4.14
CA LEU A 115 4.84 12.76 -4.95
C LEU A 115 6.11 12.46 -4.15
N PHE A 116 6.70 13.47 -3.52
CA PHE A 116 7.94 13.29 -2.76
C PHE A 116 7.75 12.37 -1.55
N ALA A 117 6.67 12.55 -0.78
CA ALA A 117 6.36 11.67 0.36
C ALA A 117 6.12 10.23 -0.10
N SER A 118 5.41 10.03 -1.22
CA SER A 118 5.13 8.71 -1.78
C SER A 118 6.41 8.02 -2.28
N ILE A 119 7.23 8.73 -3.06
CA ILE A 119 8.52 8.20 -3.57
C ILE A 119 9.43 7.83 -2.39
N LEU A 120 9.56 8.71 -1.40
CA LEU A 120 10.41 8.49 -0.24
C LEU A 120 9.97 7.27 0.56
N SER A 121 8.70 7.22 0.95
CA SER A 121 8.16 6.15 1.79
C SER A 121 8.07 4.80 1.07
N ARG A 122 7.44 4.76 -0.11
CA ARG A 122 7.26 3.53 -0.90
C ARG A 122 8.57 3.04 -1.48
N GLY A 123 9.39 3.95 -1.97
CA GLY A 123 10.75 3.65 -2.41
C GLY A 123 11.55 3.04 -1.28
N ALA A 124 11.62 3.69 -0.11
CA ALA A 124 12.37 3.14 1.03
C ALA A 124 11.89 1.72 1.40
N ARG A 125 10.58 1.52 1.58
CA ARG A 125 10.02 0.22 1.94
C ARG A 125 10.32 -0.87 0.90
N PHE A 126 10.06 -0.61 -0.37
CA PHE A 126 10.26 -1.59 -1.45
C PHE A 126 11.73 -1.90 -1.68
N PHE A 127 12.60 -0.90 -1.61
CA PHE A 127 14.04 -1.11 -1.77
C PHE A 127 14.65 -1.81 -0.55
N LEU A 128 14.14 -1.57 0.67
CA LEU A 128 14.54 -2.34 1.85
C LEU A 128 14.17 -3.82 1.70
N LEU A 129 12.95 -4.12 1.29
CA LEU A 129 12.52 -5.50 1.01
C LEU A 129 13.36 -6.14 -0.10
N ALA A 130 13.60 -5.41 -1.19
CA ALA A 130 14.42 -5.90 -2.29
C ALA A 130 15.89 -6.12 -1.88
N ALA A 131 16.45 -5.30 -1.00
CA ALA A 131 17.81 -5.49 -0.48
C ALA A 131 17.90 -6.73 0.40
N LEU A 132 16.92 -6.94 1.29
CA LEU A 132 16.83 -8.16 2.11
C LEU A 132 16.74 -9.40 1.22
N ILE A 133 15.87 -9.39 0.21
CA ILE A 133 15.72 -10.53 -0.70
C ILE A 133 16.92 -10.67 -1.63
N TYR A 134 17.58 -9.58 -2.04
CA TYR A 134 18.82 -9.68 -2.80
C TYR A 134 19.90 -10.44 -2.03
N ARG A 135 19.99 -10.17 -0.72
CA ARG A 135 21.01 -10.77 0.17
C ARG A 135 20.65 -12.20 0.60
N PHE A 136 19.41 -12.44 1.01
CA PHE A 136 18.97 -13.71 1.60
C PHE A 136 18.14 -14.58 0.65
N GLY A 137 17.65 -14.02 -0.45
CA GLY A 137 16.77 -14.68 -1.42
C GLY A 137 17.32 -15.98 -1.99
N PRO A 138 18.62 -16.13 -2.33
CA PRO A 138 19.15 -17.42 -2.78
C PRO A 138 18.97 -18.53 -1.75
N THR A 139 19.21 -18.24 -0.47
CA THR A 139 19.02 -19.19 0.63
C THR A 139 17.53 -19.48 0.86
N ILE A 140 16.71 -18.43 0.86
CA ILE A 140 15.25 -18.54 1.03
C ILE A 140 14.64 -19.37 -0.10
N LYS A 141 15.08 -19.16 -1.34
CA LYS A 141 14.60 -19.91 -2.50
C LYS A 141 14.88 -21.40 -2.38
N VAL A 142 16.12 -21.78 -2.03
CA VAL A 142 16.48 -23.19 -1.81
C VAL A 142 15.67 -23.81 -0.67
N PHE A 143 15.41 -23.05 0.40
CA PHE A 143 14.58 -23.51 1.51
C PHE A 143 13.12 -23.72 1.09
N ILE A 144 12.53 -22.76 0.37
CA ILE A 144 11.16 -22.85 -0.15
C ILE A 144 11.03 -24.03 -1.11
N ASP A 145 11.96 -24.16 -2.08
CA ASP A 145 11.93 -25.24 -3.07
C ASP A 145 12.02 -26.63 -2.39
N LYS A 146 12.81 -26.75 -1.31
CA LYS A 146 12.97 -28.00 -0.55
C LYS A 146 11.75 -28.36 0.29
N TYR A 147 11.07 -27.38 0.89
CA TYR A 147 9.97 -27.60 1.85
C TYR A 147 8.60 -27.14 1.34
N PHE A 148 8.44 -26.93 0.03
CA PHE A 148 7.26 -26.32 -0.57
C PHE A 148 5.94 -26.97 -0.12
N ASN A 149 5.84 -28.30 -0.24
CA ASN A 149 4.63 -29.03 0.16
C ASN A 149 4.33 -28.87 1.66
N LEU A 150 5.36 -28.90 2.52
CA LEU A 150 5.18 -28.76 3.96
C LEU A 150 4.74 -27.33 4.32
N LEU A 151 5.37 -26.32 3.71
CA LEU A 151 5.01 -24.91 3.88
C LEU A 151 3.58 -24.63 3.40
N ALA A 152 3.16 -25.21 2.27
CA ALA A 152 1.81 -25.06 1.74
C ALA A 152 0.75 -25.66 2.67
N VAL A 153 0.99 -26.86 3.20
CA VAL A 153 0.10 -27.51 4.18
C VAL A 153 0.05 -26.71 5.48
N ALA A 154 1.19 -26.25 5.99
CA ALA A 154 1.26 -25.42 7.19
C ALA A 154 0.50 -24.09 7.01
N PHE A 155 0.62 -23.44 5.85
CA PHE A 155 -0.09 -22.21 5.53
C PHE A 155 -1.61 -22.44 5.47
N MET A 156 -2.07 -23.51 4.81
CA MET A 156 -3.49 -23.88 4.77
C MET A 156 -4.07 -24.15 6.17
N LEU A 157 -3.32 -24.88 7.01
CA LEU A 157 -3.73 -25.14 8.39
C LEU A 157 -3.81 -23.86 9.22
N LEU A 158 -2.80 -22.99 9.14
CA LEU A 158 -2.79 -21.70 9.83
C LEU A 158 -3.94 -20.81 9.36
N LEU A 159 -4.23 -20.78 8.06
CA LEU A 159 -5.29 -19.96 7.50
C LEU A 159 -6.68 -20.48 7.94
N GLY A 160 -6.87 -21.80 7.93
CA GLY A 160 -8.08 -22.43 8.44
C GLY A 160 -8.29 -22.20 9.95
N LEU A 161 -7.24 -22.37 10.75
CA LEU A 161 -7.25 -22.11 12.19
C LEU A 161 -7.50 -20.62 12.49
N GLY A 162 -6.84 -19.72 11.76
CA GLY A 162 -7.02 -18.28 11.90
C GLY A 162 -8.46 -17.86 11.63
N MET A 163 -9.07 -18.38 10.56
CA MET A 163 -10.49 -18.11 10.27
C MET A 163 -11.42 -18.70 11.33
N ALA A 164 -11.12 -19.89 11.84
CA ALA A 164 -11.91 -20.49 12.92
C ALA A 164 -11.84 -19.67 14.22
N VAL A 165 -10.67 -19.17 14.59
CA VAL A 165 -10.47 -18.31 15.75
C VAL A 165 -11.22 -16.99 15.59
N VAL A 166 -11.12 -16.33 14.43
CA VAL A 166 -11.85 -15.09 14.16
C VAL A 166 -13.36 -15.31 14.26
N LYS A 167 -13.88 -16.42 13.72
CA LYS A 167 -15.30 -16.80 13.83
C LYS A 167 -15.75 -17.11 15.27
N TYR A 168 -14.84 -17.50 16.16
CA TYR A 168 -15.16 -17.73 17.57
C TYR A 168 -15.10 -16.45 18.42
N ILE A 169 -14.39 -15.42 17.95
CA ILE A 169 -14.19 -14.15 18.66
C ILE A 169 -15.18 -13.06 18.20
N ILE A 170 -15.60 -13.09 16.93
CA ILE A 170 -16.59 -12.18 16.32
C ILE A 170 -17.92 -12.91 16.20
#